data_AF-A0A1E3ATF3-F1
#
_entry.id   AF-A0A1E3ATF3-F1
#
_cell.length_a   1.000
_cell.length_b   1.000
_cell.length_c   1.000
_cell.angle_alpha   90.00
_cell.angle_beta   90.00
_cell.angle_gamma   90.00
#
_symmetry.space_group_name_H-M   'P 1'
#
loop_
_entity.id
_entity.type
_entity.pdbx_description
1 polymer ?
#
loop_
_entity_poly.entity_id
_entity_poly.type
_entity_poly.pdbx_seq_one_letter_code
_entity_poly.pdbx_strand_id
1 'polypeptide(L)'
;MALITCPECGKKNVSDTAEACPKCGYGIKKHFEEINAEDIDNKESQIVQEISSEENNSSSENSGGSAHKSLLMTGIIILSILLIVIIKMISDNFVQKEYVLHALRSSAHVVQENDNSFNMIDIFRELSYLKGKELLSDKQYDKAILLFTYLGIYEDSNNLLTECNYQYANSCFSDGKYTEAKEIYTMLDDYEESHNKVLECAYYIAKGLYEKEDYYSVAEIFYEYGEDLLTLHEAVSLKDTICSEKSEWFVNKAEEEYNSGNFDKADVYFEFIGFPNLANRVAAIYEYNSFMRSIQGDFYLEDGKPVSIEGFIYHGEAKKYEITPIERITDNGDRSIVGMLDGDKDYFIKYVTDDELWWIRNSIYDSWRILRTEEALKDYNEYISEREEQKKADVKAEPSIGMTADEVRNSSWGEPKKINKTTYEWGTSEQWVYSLDRYVYLENGRVTAIQE
;
A
#
# COMPACT_ATOMS: atom_id res chain seq x y z
N MET A 1 16.85 -6.40 -2.70
CA MET A 1 17.36 -6.81 -1.38
C MET A 1 16.17 -7.26 -0.56
N ALA A 2 16.02 -8.56 -0.36
CA ALA A 2 14.95 -9.13 0.43
C ALA A 2 15.43 -9.45 1.86
N LEU A 3 14.54 -9.30 2.83
CA LEU A 3 14.79 -9.70 4.21
C LEU A 3 14.39 -11.16 4.39
N ILE A 4 15.36 -11.99 4.73
CA ILE A 4 15.20 -13.44 4.88
C ILE A 4 15.42 -13.88 6.32
N THR A 5 15.11 -15.14 6.58
CA THR A 5 15.46 -15.81 7.84
C THR A 5 16.76 -16.59 7.64
N CYS A 6 17.74 -16.39 8.52
CA CYS A 6 19.00 -17.12 8.48
C CYS A 6 18.74 -18.63 8.61
N PRO A 7 19.19 -19.45 7.65
CA PRO A 7 18.91 -20.89 7.61
C PRO A 7 19.63 -21.66 8.72
N GLU A 8 20.72 -21.14 9.28
CA GLU A 8 21.44 -21.80 10.36
C GLU A 8 20.87 -21.49 11.75
N CYS A 9 20.63 -20.21 12.08
CA CYS A 9 20.30 -19.80 13.44
C CYS A 9 18.88 -19.23 13.64
N GLY A 10 18.08 -19.19 12.56
CA GLY A 10 16.69 -18.73 12.58
C GLY A 10 16.50 -17.23 12.83
N LYS A 11 17.56 -16.41 12.73
CA LYS A 11 17.42 -14.95 12.86
C LYS A 11 16.61 -14.40 11.68
N LYS A 12 15.47 -13.77 11.97
CA LYS A 12 14.65 -13.05 11.00
C LYS A 12 15.30 -11.72 10.59
N ASN A 13 14.87 -11.16 9.47
CA ASN A 13 15.29 -9.86 8.95
C ASN A 13 16.80 -9.76 8.69
N VAL A 14 17.39 -10.80 8.12
CA VAL A 14 18.76 -10.77 7.60
C VAL A 14 18.69 -10.46 6.11
N SER A 15 19.47 -9.51 5.61
CA SER A 15 19.52 -9.23 4.16
C SER A 15 20.04 -10.45 3.41
N ASP A 16 19.36 -10.81 2.31
CA ASP A 16 19.74 -11.87 1.37
C ASP A 16 21.09 -11.60 0.68
N THR A 17 21.54 -10.35 0.65
CA THR A 17 22.84 -9.94 0.11
C THR A 17 23.93 -9.77 1.18
N ALA A 18 23.63 -10.04 2.46
CA ALA A 18 24.62 -9.90 3.54
C ALA A 18 25.73 -10.94 3.44
N GLU A 19 27.01 -10.55 3.61
CA GLU A 19 28.13 -11.50 3.60
C GLU A 19 27.99 -12.58 4.67
N ALA A 20 27.51 -12.21 5.87
CA ALA A 20 27.28 -13.15 6.96
C ALA A 20 26.09 -12.75 7.84
N CYS A 21 25.48 -13.75 8.50
CA CYS A 21 24.43 -13.53 9.48
C CYS A 21 25.01 -12.82 10.71
N PRO A 22 24.45 -11.66 11.12
CA PRO A 22 24.97 -10.89 12.24
C PRO A 22 24.79 -11.54 13.62
N LYS A 23 24.14 -12.72 13.71
CA LYS A 23 23.96 -13.46 14.98
C LYS A 23 24.89 -14.66 15.11
N CYS A 24 25.07 -15.44 14.05
CA CYS A 24 25.87 -16.68 14.10
C CYS A 24 27.09 -16.68 13.18
N GLY A 25 27.25 -15.69 12.30
CA GLY A 25 28.35 -15.63 11.34
C GLY A 25 28.16 -16.50 10.09
N TYR A 26 27.00 -17.16 9.93
CA TYR A 26 26.70 -17.97 8.74
C TYR A 26 26.84 -17.18 7.44
N GLY A 27 27.53 -17.72 6.42
CA GLY A 27 27.72 -17.04 5.13
C GLY A 27 26.43 -16.99 4.31
N ILE A 28 25.65 -15.90 4.44
CA ILE A 28 24.33 -15.77 3.82
C ILE A 28 24.44 -15.64 2.30
N LYS A 29 25.22 -14.66 1.83
CA LYS A 29 25.45 -14.44 0.39
C LYS A 29 25.96 -15.71 -0.31
N LYS A 30 26.94 -16.38 0.28
CA LYS A 30 27.51 -17.63 -0.25
C LYS A 30 26.48 -18.76 -0.34
N HIS A 31 25.62 -18.92 0.68
CA HIS A 31 24.58 -19.95 0.70
C HIS A 31 23.56 -19.79 -0.44
N PHE A 32 23.11 -18.56 -0.71
CA PHE A 32 22.17 -18.32 -1.80
C PHE A 32 22.83 -18.31 -3.17
N GLU A 33 24.10 -17.91 -3.28
CA GLU A 33 24.90 -18.07 -4.52
C GLU A 33 25.08 -19.54 -4.90
N GLU A 34 25.31 -20.42 -3.92
CA GLU A 34 25.45 -21.88 -4.14
C GLU A 34 24.11 -22.54 -4.52
N ILE A 35 23.00 -22.17 -3.85
CA ILE A 35 21.66 -22.66 -4.21
C ILE A 35 21.26 -22.21 -5.62
N ASN A 36 21.52 -20.95 -5.96
CA ASN A 36 21.20 -20.44 -7.29
C ASN A 36 22.04 -21.12 -8.38
N ALA A 37 23.31 -21.46 -8.09
CA ALA A 37 24.15 -22.22 -9.01
C ALA A 37 23.66 -23.67 -9.18
N GLU A 38 23.28 -24.36 -8.11
CA GLU A 38 22.70 -25.72 -8.19
C GLU A 38 21.32 -25.73 -8.89
N ASP A 39 20.49 -24.71 -8.69
CA ASP A 39 19.18 -24.59 -9.35
C ASP A 39 19.33 -24.29 -10.85
N ILE A 40 20.38 -23.57 -11.25
CA ILE A 40 20.72 -23.33 -12.67
C ILE A 40 21.23 -24.62 -13.31
N ASP A 41 22.19 -25.33 -12.69
CA ASP A 41 22.71 -26.60 -13.19
C ASP A 41 21.62 -27.70 -13.28
N ASN A 42 20.69 -27.75 -12.32
CA ASN A 42 19.56 -28.68 -12.32
C ASN A 42 18.52 -28.34 -13.40
N LYS A 43 18.25 -27.05 -13.64
CA LYS A 43 17.37 -26.61 -14.73
C LYS A 43 18.00 -26.84 -16.10
N GLU A 44 19.29 -26.58 -16.26
CA GLU A 44 20.02 -26.88 -17.50
C GLU A 44 20.02 -28.40 -17.79
N SER A 45 20.20 -29.23 -16.76
CA SER A 45 20.16 -30.69 -16.89
C SER A 45 18.76 -31.24 -17.23
N GLN A 46 17.69 -30.66 -16.66
CA GLN A 46 16.30 -31.00 -17.02
C GLN A 46 15.95 -30.60 -18.46
N ILE A 47 16.37 -29.41 -18.89
CA ILE A 47 16.13 -28.91 -20.25
C ILE A 47 16.85 -29.78 -21.29
N VAL A 48 18.08 -30.25 -21.01
CA VAL A 48 18.81 -31.17 -21.89
C VAL A 48 18.13 -32.55 -21.99
N GLN A 49 17.49 -33.02 -20.92
CA GLN A 49 16.70 -34.26 -20.94
C GLN A 49 15.37 -34.12 -21.69
N GLU A 50 14.69 -32.98 -21.61
CA GLU A 50 13.46 -32.73 -22.35
C GLU A 50 13.72 -32.61 -23.86
N ILE A 51 14.78 -31.90 -24.26
CA ILE A 51 15.18 -31.75 -25.67
C ILE A 51 15.52 -33.10 -26.34
N SER A 52 16.17 -34.01 -25.61
CA SER A 52 16.52 -35.34 -26.14
C SER A 52 15.33 -36.31 -26.22
N SER A 53 14.23 -36.00 -25.52
CA SER A 53 12.99 -36.78 -25.57
C SER A 53 12.03 -36.34 -26.70
N GLU A 54 12.09 -35.07 -27.11
CA GLU A 54 11.21 -34.51 -28.15
C GLU A 54 11.65 -34.83 -29.59
N GLU A 55 12.95 -35.11 -29.82
CA GLU A 55 13.44 -35.52 -31.14
C GLU A 55 12.89 -36.89 -31.59
N ASN A 56 12.37 -37.72 -30.67
CA ASN A 56 11.92 -39.08 -30.97
C ASN A 56 10.42 -39.24 -31.26
N ASN A 57 9.60 -38.19 -31.14
CA ASN A 57 8.14 -38.30 -31.18
C ASN A 57 7.42 -37.42 -32.23
N SER A 58 8.10 -36.95 -33.27
CA SER A 58 7.44 -36.22 -34.37
C SER A 58 7.11 -37.12 -35.58
N SER A 59 6.14 -38.02 -35.44
CA SER A 59 5.43 -38.60 -36.60
C SER A 59 4.07 -39.23 -36.23
N SER A 60 2.97 -38.46 -36.33
CA SER A 60 1.71 -38.83 -37.04
C SER A 60 0.49 -37.95 -36.70
N GLU A 61 -0.07 -37.37 -37.77
CA GLU A 61 -1.47 -37.10 -38.17
C GLU A 61 -2.62 -36.63 -37.23
N ASN A 62 -3.15 -35.44 -37.56
CA ASN A 62 -4.54 -35.07 -37.96
C ASN A 62 -5.80 -35.82 -37.44
N SER A 63 -6.76 -35.04 -36.89
CA SER A 63 -8.11 -34.71 -37.46
C SER A 63 -9.32 -34.70 -36.48
N GLY A 64 -10.16 -33.66 -36.58
CA GLY A 64 -11.64 -33.77 -36.57
C GLY A 64 -12.47 -33.41 -35.30
N GLY A 65 -13.34 -32.38 -35.39
CA GLY A 65 -14.75 -32.50 -34.93
C GLY A 65 -15.37 -31.57 -33.86
N SER A 66 -15.82 -30.38 -34.29
CA SER A 66 -17.11 -29.67 -34.03
C SER A 66 -17.82 -29.59 -32.65
N ALA A 67 -18.24 -28.34 -32.35
CA ALA A 67 -19.45 -27.88 -31.62
C ALA A 67 -19.38 -27.50 -30.12
N HIS A 68 -18.63 -26.43 -29.79
CA HIS A 68 -18.83 -25.60 -28.58
C HIS A 68 -18.45 -24.12 -28.84
N LYS A 69 -18.98 -23.50 -29.91
CA LYS A 69 -18.32 -22.37 -30.59
C LYS A 69 -18.58 -20.93 -30.08
N SER A 70 -19.27 -20.68 -28.96
CA SER A 70 -19.55 -19.29 -28.51
C SER A 70 -18.80 -18.82 -27.26
N LEU A 71 -18.34 -19.73 -26.40
CA LEU A 71 -17.48 -19.41 -25.24
C LEU A 71 -16.02 -19.89 -25.44
N LEU A 72 -15.80 -20.87 -26.31
CA LEU A 72 -14.44 -21.30 -26.68
C LEU A 72 -13.72 -20.31 -27.58
N MET A 73 -14.42 -19.49 -28.38
CA MET A 73 -13.74 -18.58 -29.32
C MET A 73 -13.00 -17.45 -28.62
N THR A 74 -13.57 -16.86 -27.56
CA THR A 74 -12.88 -15.82 -26.77
C THR A 74 -11.73 -16.42 -25.95
N GLY A 75 -11.93 -17.60 -25.36
CA GLY A 75 -10.89 -18.34 -24.66
C GLY A 75 -9.74 -18.80 -25.56
N ILE A 76 -10.03 -19.30 -26.77
CA ILE A 76 -9.03 -19.71 -27.77
C ILE A 76 -8.31 -18.49 -28.35
N ILE A 77 -8.99 -17.37 -28.56
CA ILE A 77 -8.35 -16.12 -28.99
C ILE A 77 -7.38 -15.65 -27.90
N ILE A 78 -7.80 -15.61 -26.63
CA ILE A 78 -6.94 -15.22 -25.50
C ILE A 78 -5.78 -16.19 -25.33
N LEU A 79 -6.01 -17.52 -25.40
CA LEU A 79 -4.96 -18.54 -25.36
C LEU A 79 -4.02 -18.46 -26.56
N SER A 80 -4.52 -18.13 -27.74
CA SER A 80 -3.68 -17.94 -28.93
C SER A 80 -2.85 -16.66 -28.84
N ILE A 81 -3.39 -15.59 -28.25
CA ILE A 81 -2.65 -14.35 -27.97
C ILE A 81 -1.61 -14.61 -26.88
N LEU A 82 -1.96 -15.32 -25.80
CA LEU A 82 -1.02 -15.75 -24.76
C LEU A 82 0.06 -16.68 -25.31
N LEU A 83 -0.30 -17.63 -26.20
CA LEU A 83 0.66 -18.50 -26.86
C LEU A 83 1.54 -17.70 -27.82
N ILE A 84 1.02 -16.70 -28.54
CA ILE A 84 1.82 -15.81 -29.38
C ILE A 84 2.73 -14.92 -28.52
N VAL A 85 2.28 -14.45 -27.36
CA VAL A 85 3.08 -13.68 -26.40
C VAL A 85 4.15 -14.56 -25.76
N ILE A 86 3.84 -15.80 -25.40
CA ILE A 86 4.78 -16.77 -24.84
C ILE A 86 5.77 -17.23 -25.92
N ILE A 87 5.32 -17.52 -27.14
CA ILE A 87 6.19 -17.81 -28.29
C ILE A 87 7.04 -16.60 -28.61
N LYS A 88 6.52 -15.38 -28.48
CA LYS A 88 7.29 -14.15 -28.67
C LYS A 88 8.28 -13.93 -27.52
N MET A 89 7.93 -14.19 -26.27
CA MET A 89 8.86 -14.15 -25.13
C MET A 89 9.94 -15.22 -25.23
N ILE A 90 9.58 -16.46 -25.62
CA ILE A 90 10.52 -17.56 -25.84
C ILE A 90 11.39 -17.26 -27.07
N SER A 91 10.81 -16.73 -28.15
CA SER A 91 11.52 -16.31 -29.36
C SER A 91 12.45 -15.14 -29.05
N ASP A 92 12.02 -14.14 -28.29
CA ASP A 92 12.85 -12.99 -27.93
C ASP A 92 13.98 -13.45 -26.99
N ASN A 93 13.72 -14.34 -26.03
CA ASN A 93 14.75 -14.92 -25.15
C ASN A 93 15.72 -15.85 -25.91
N PHE A 94 15.22 -16.65 -26.86
CA PHE A 94 16.03 -17.49 -27.75
C PHE A 94 16.83 -16.66 -28.75
N VAL A 95 16.23 -15.64 -29.36
CA VAL A 95 16.90 -14.68 -30.26
C VAL A 95 17.93 -13.86 -29.48
N GLN A 96 17.67 -13.48 -28.23
CA GLN A 96 18.63 -12.81 -27.37
C GLN A 96 19.82 -13.72 -27.05
N LYS A 97 19.59 -14.99 -26.69
CA LYS A 97 20.65 -16.00 -26.46
C LYS A 97 21.48 -16.25 -27.73
N GLU A 98 20.82 -16.45 -28.87
CA GLU A 98 21.48 -16.72 -30.15
C GLU A 98 22.16 -15.48 -30.73
N TYR A 99 21.63 -14.28 -30.46
CA TYR A 99 22.24 -13.00 -30.83
C TYR A 99 23.51 -12.73 -30.02
N VAL A 100 23.48 -12.96 -28.69
CA VAL A 100 24.67 -12.89 -27.85
C VAL A 100 25.68 -13.91 -28.35
N LEU A 101 25.29 -15.17 -28.57
CA LEU A 101 26.14 -16.21 -29.15
C LEU A 101 26.68 -15.86 -30.55
N HIS A 102 25.91 -15.19 -31.41
CA HIS A 102 26.33 -14.79 -32.75
C HIS A 102 27.27 -13.58 -32.73
N ALA A 103 26.98 -12.56 -31.91
CA ALA A 103 27.88 -11.44 -31.63
C ALA A 103 29.21 -11.95 -31.06
N LEU A 104 29.15 -12.91 -30.13
CA LEU A 104 30.29 -13.63 -29.54
C LEU A 104 31.07 -14.46 -30.59
N ARG A 105 30.39 -15.16 -31.51
CA ARG A 105 31.06 -15.92 -32.60
C ARG A 105 31.75 -15.00 -33.62
N SER A 106 31.17 -13.83 -33.90
CA SER A 106 31.75 -12.86 -34.83
C SER A 106 33.05 -12.23 -34.30
N SER A 107 33.20 -12.13 -32.97
CA SER A 107 34.41 -11.61 -32.31
C SER A 107 35.43 -12.70 -31.96
N ALA A 108 35.05 -13.97 -31.90
CA ALA A 108 35.90 -15.10 -31.50
C ALA A 108 36.89 -15.63 -32.57
N HIS A 109 37.11 -14.92 -33.68
CA HIS A 109 37.96 -15.41 -34.78
C HIS A 109 39.49 -15.41 -34.51
N VAL A 110 39.93 -15.20 -33.26
CA VAL A 110 41.37 -15.01 -32.92
C VAL A 110 41.93 -16.01 -31.90
N VAL A 111 41.14 -16.89 -31.28
CA VAL A 111 41.69 -17.75 -30.20
C VAL A 111 41.89 -19.19 -30.67
N GLN A 112 43.10 -19.51 -31.13
CA GLN A 112 43.57 -20.89 -31.29
C GLN A 112 44.41 -21.32 -30.08
N GLU A 113 44.00 -22.46 -29.50
CA GLU A 113 44.73 -23.42 -28.67
C GLU A 113 45.69 -22.89 -27.58
N ASN A 114 45.19 -22.82 -26.33
CA ASN A 114 45.85 -23.46 -25.18
C ASN A 114 45.02 -23.36 -23.88
N ASP A 115 44.78 -24.53 -23.29
CA ASP A 115 44.56 -24.93 -21.90
C ASP A 115 44.48 -23.88 -20.75
N ASN A 116 43.65 -22.85 -20.86
CA ASN A 116 43.35 -21.93 -19.75
C ASN A 116 41.87 -21.51 -19.75
N SER A 117 41.00 -22.35 -19.20
CA SER A 117 39.57 -22.06 -18.92
C SER A 117 39.36 -20.74 -18.17
N PHE A 118 40.31 -20.34 -17.32
CA PHE A 118 40.24 -19.09 -16.55
C PHE A 118 40.49 -17.84 -17.41
N ASN A 119 41.31 -17.94 -18.47
CA ASN A 119 41.58 -16.83 -19.39
C ASN A 119 40.42 -16.63 -20.38
N MET A 120 39.71 -17.71 -20.71
CA MET A 120 38.64 -17.67 -21.70
C MET A 120 37.42 -16.86 -21.22
N ILE A 121 37.02 -16.98 -19.95
CA ILE A 121 35.91 -16.17 -19.38
C ILE A 121 36.26 -14.68 -19.34
N ASP A 122 37.49 -14.34 -18.98
CA ASP A 122 37.94 -12.94 -18.93
C ASP A 122 38.05 -12.33 -20.33
N ILE A 123 38.57 -13.08 -21.32
CA ILE A 123 38.55 -12.69 -22.74
C ILE A 123 37.10 -12.50 -23.23
N PHE A 124 36.17 -13.40 -22.85
CA PHE A 124 34.77 -13.28 -23.25
C PHE A 124 34.10 -12.03 -22.68
N ARG A 125 34.38 -11.71 -21.41
CA ARG A 125 33.89 -10.48 -20.77
C ARG A 125 34.45 -9.24 -21.46
N GLU A 126 35.75 -9.22 -21.76
CA GLU A 126 36.41 -8.11 -22.47
C GLU A 126 35.83 -7.91 -23.87
N LEU A 127 35.68 -8.97 -24.66
CA LEU A 127 35.10 -8.89 -26.01
C LEU A 127 33.63 -8.43 -25.99
N SER A 128 32.84 -8.94 -25.05
CA SER A 128 31.43 -8.54 -24.88
C SER A 128 31.33 -7.08 -24.46
N TYR A 129 32.23 -6.62 -23.59
CA TYR A 129 32.32 -5.24 -23.14
C TYR A 129 32.69 -4.28 -24.29
N LEU A 130 33.70 -4.63 -25.09
CA LEU A 130 34.06 -3.87 -26.30
C LEU A 130 32.89 -3.83 -27.31
N LYS A 131 32.20 -4.96 -27.51
CA LYS A 131 31.06 -5.03 -28.43
C LYS A 131 29.85 -4.23 -27.92
N GLY A 132 29.58 -4.25 -26.61
CA GLY A 132 28.56 -3.42 -25.98
C GLY A 132 28.80 -1.94 -26.24
N LYS A 133 30.05 -1.47 -26.09
CA LYS A 133 30.42 -0.07 -26.38
C LYS A 133 30.26 0.29 -27.86
N GLU A 134 30.63 -0.61 -28.78
CA GLU A 134 30.40 -0.43 -30.22
C GLU A 134 28.90 -0.29 -30.52
N LEU A 135 28.07 -1.20 -29.98
CA LEU A 135 26.62 -1.18 -30.19
C LEU A 135 25.96 0.06 -29.58
N LEU A 136 26.43 0.53 -28.42
CA LEU A 136 26.00 1.79 -27.82
C LEU A 136 26.33 2.98 -28.73
N SER A 137 27.56 3.05 -29.26
CA SER A 137 27.98 4.08 -30.23
C SER A 137 27.12 4.05 -31.50
N ASP A 138 26.73 2.85 -31.94
CA ASP A 138 25.88 2.63 -33.11
C ASP A 138 24.37 2.83 -32.81
N LYS A 139 24.01 3.24 -31.59
CA LYS A 139 22.62 3.41 -31.11
C LYS A 139 21.76 2.15 -31.20
N GLN A 140 22.40 0.99 -31.20
CA GLN A 140 21.74 -0.32 -31.15
C GLN A 140 21.44 -0.68 -29.69
N TYR A 141 20.57 0.10 -29.05
CA TYR A 141 20.38 0.08 -27.60
C TYR A 141 19.91 -1.27 -27.06
N ASP A 142 18.89 -1.89 -27.65
CA ASP A 142 18.38 -3.21 -27.21
C ASP A 142 19.50 -4.25 -27.06
N LYS A 143 20.42 -4.23 -28.03
CA LYS A 143 21.55 -5.17 -28.12
C LYS A 143 22.66 -4.81 -27.14
N ALA A 144 22.93 -3.53 -26.95
CA ALA A 144 23.92 -3.05 -25.98
C ALA A 144 23.44 -3.30 -24.53
N ILE A 145 22.18 -3.01 -24.21
CA ILE A 145 21.52 -3.29 -22.92
C ILE A 145 21.70 -4.75 -22.54
N LEU A 146 21.41 -5.66 -23.48
CA LEU A 146 21.55 -7.10 -23.26
C LEU A 146 22.98 -7.50 -22.88
N LEU A 147 23.99 -6.98 -23.60
CA LEU A 147 25.39 -7.28 -23.32
C LEU A 147 25.85 -6.70 -21.98
N PHE A 148 25.48 -5.45 -21.66
CA PHE A 148 25.87 -4.84 -20.39
C PHE A 148 25.15 -5.49 -19.20
N THR A 149 23.90 -5.92 -19.36
CA THR A 149 23.16 -6.70 -18.36
C THR A 149 23.88 -8.03 -18.10
N TYR A 150 24.31 -8.73 -19.15
CA TYR A 150 25.08 -9.97 -19.03
C TYR A 150 26.42 -9.76 -18.31
N LEU A 151 27.10 -8.64 -18.55
CA LEU A 151 28.39 -8.33 -17.94
C LEU A 151 28.30 -7.96 -16.46
N GLY A 152 27.18 -7.38 -16.04
CA GLY A 152 26.93 -7.00 -14.65
C GLY A 152 28.05 -6.13 -14.07
N ILE A 153 28.72 -6.64 -13.03
CA ILE A 153 29.78 -5.92 -12.31
C ILE A 153 31.14 -5.87 -13.03
N TYR A 154 31.26 -6.43 -14.23
CA TYR A 154 32.51 -6.39 -14.98
C TYR A 154 32.82 -4.98 -15.49
N GLU A 155 33.99 -4.44 -15.13
CA GLU A 155 34.39 -3.06 -15.42
C GLU A 155 33.30 -2.06 -14.98
N ASP A 156 32.97 -1.08 -15.83
CA ASP A 156 31.89 -0.11 -15.64
C ASP A 156 30.59 -0.53 -16.37
N SER A 157 30.40 -1.82 -16.68
CA SER A 157 29.26 -2.29 -17.48
C SER A 157 27.90 -1.93 -16.87
N ASN A 158 27.74 -1.96 -15.55
CA ASN A 158 26.52 -1.48 -14.90
C ASN A 158 26.28 0.02 -15.13
N ASN A 159 27.32 0.86 -15.12
CA ASN A 159 27.17 2.28 -15.41
C ASN A 159 26.83 2.50 -16.89
N LEU A 160 27.46 1.74 -17.80
CA LEU A 160 27.15 1.77 -19.22
C LEU A 160 25.76 1.23 -19.54
N LEU A 161 25.24 0.29 -18.76
CA LEU A 161 23.86 -0.18 -18.84
C LEU A 161 22.89 0.97 -18.51
N THR A 162 23.12 1.67 -17.41
CA THR A 162 22.33 2.86 -17.02
C THR A 162 22.38 3.93 -18.10
N GLU A 163 23.57 4.28 -18.61
CA GLU A 163 23.73 5.24 -19.70
C GLU A 163 23.05 4.78 -21.00
N CYS A 164 23.17 3.50 -21.35
CA CYS A 164 22.53 2.94 -22.53
C CYS A 164 21.01 3.00 -22.43
N ASN A 165 20.44 2.68 -21.26
CA ASN A 165 19.00 2.81 -21.01
C ASN A 165 18.55 4.27 -21.09
N TYR A 166 19.34 5.22 -20.56
CA TYR A 166 19.02 6.65 -20.65
C TYR A 166 19.04 7.15 -22.10
N GLN A 167 20.04 6.79 -22.89
CA GLN A 167 20.09 7.13 -24.32
C GLN A 167 18.95 6.45 -25.11
N TYR A 168 18.57 5.22 -24.73
CA TYR A 168 17.44 4.54 -25.35
C TYR A 168 16.13 5.27 -25.09
N ALA A 169 15.87 5.66 -23.83
CA ALA A 169 14.71 6.44 -23.44
C ALA A 169 14.64 7.79 -24.20
N ASN A 170 15.78 8.46 -24.38
CA ASN A 170 15.88 9.69 -25.19
C ASN A 170 15.52 9.45 -26.66
N SER A 171 15.93 8.31 -27.22
CA SER A 171 15.55 7.91 -28.58
C SER A 171 14.05 7.65 -28.69
N CYS A 172 13.47 6.87 -27.77
CA CYS A 172 12.04 6.60 -27.73
C CYS A 172 11.23 7.88 -27.58
N PHE A 173 11.69 8.80 -26.73
CA PHE A 173 11.07 10.12 -26.56
C PHE A 173 11.08 10.92 -27.86
N SER A 174 12.22 10.98 -28.55
CA SER A 174 12.37 11.69 -29.84
C SER A 174 11.51 11.08 -30.95
N ASP A 175 11.27 9.77 -30.88
CA ASP A 175 10.40 9.03 -31.80
C ASP A 175 8.90 9.14 -31.45
N GLY A 176 8.54 9.88 -30.38
CA GLY A 176 7.18 10.04 -29.91
C GLY A 176 6.61 8.82 -29.16
N LYS A 177 7.46 7.86 -28.78
CA LYS A 177 7.10 6.68 -27.99
C LYS A 177 7.16 6.99 -26.49
N TYR A 178 6.33 7.94 -26.07
CA TYR A 178 6.40 8.51 -24.72
C TYR A 178 6.12 7.49 -23.61
N THR A 179 5.24 6.51 -23.83
CA THR A 179 4.97 5.44 -22.83
C THR A 179 6.20 4.58 -22.57
N GLU A 180 6.86 4.10 -23.63
CA GLU A 180 8.08 3.30 -23.52
C GLU A 180 9.23 4.11 -22.88
N ALA A 181 9.39 5.37 -23.31
CA ALA A 181 10.38 6.25 -22.72
C ALA A 181 10.12 6.50 -21.23
N LYS A 182 8.85 6.71 -20.83
CA LYS A 182 8.44 6.91 -19.43
C LYS A 182 8.86 5.74 -18.56
N GLU A 183 8.55 4.51 -18.98
CA GLU A 183 8.90 3.29 -18.24
C GLU A 183 10.41 3.20 -18.00
N ILE A 184 11.22 3.45 -19.02
CA ILE A 184 12.68 3.39 -18.90
C ILE A 184 13.20 4.50 -17.97
N TYR A 185 12.73 5.74 -18.12
CA TYR A 185 13.12 6.84 -17.22
C TYR A 185 12.71 6.57 -15.77
N THR A 186 11.55 5.98 -15.52
CA THR A 186 11.13 5.58 -14.17
C THR A 186 12.07 4.53 -13.57
N MET A 187 12.58 3.57 -14.36
CA MET A 187 13.56 2.59 -13.89
C MET A 187 14.93 3.20 -13.57
N LEU A 188 15.26 4.34 -14.18
CA LEU A 188 16.52 5.04 -13.98
C LEU A 188 16.54 5.95 -12.75
N ASP A 189 15.36 6.23 -12.18
CA ASP A 189 15.19 6.98 -10.93
C ASP A 189 15.90 8.35 -10.98
N ASP A 190 16.88 8.59 -10.10
CA ASP A 190 17.63 9.85 -10.01
C ASP A 190 18.80 9.98 -11.00
N TYR A 191 18.93 9.08 -11.98
CA TYR A 191 20.00 9.20 -12.98
C TYR A 191 19.75 10.36 -13.96
N GLU A 192 20.68 11.30 -14.02
CA GLU A 192 20.61 12.48 -14.90
C GLU A 192 19.29 13.25 -14.72
N GLU A 193 18.58 13.56 -15.81
CA GLU A 193 17.29 14.26 -15.78
C GLU A 193 16.09 13.31 -15.86
N SER A 194 16.26 12.02 -15.54
CA SER A 194 15.24 10.99 -15.74
C SER A 194 13.91 11.33 -15.07
N HIS A 195 13.93 11.86 -13.84
CA HIS A 195 12.72 12.34 -13.16
C HIS A 195 11.98 13.43 -13.96
N ASN A 196 12.67 14.47 -14.42
CA ASN A 196 12.07 15.52 -15.25
C ASN A 196 11.55 14.97 -16.58
N LYS A 197 12.26 13.99 -17.15
CA LYS A 197 11.84 13.31 -18.39
C LYS A 197 10.59 12.45 -18.21
N VAL A 198 10.37 11.85 -17.04
CA VAL A 198 9.08 11.18 -16.72
C VAL A 198 7.94 12.18 -16.81
N LEU A 199 8.09 13.38 -16.23
CA LEU A 199 7.08 14.45 -16.28
C LEU A 199 6.84 14.94 -17.71
N GLU A 200 7.90 15.14 -18.50
CA GLU A 200 7.78 15.50 -19.91
C GLU A 200 7.02 14.41 -20.70
N CYS A 201 7.32 13.13 -20.48
CA CYS A 201 6.60 12.02 -21.08
C CYS A 201 5.12 12.05 -20.70
N ALA A 202 4.81 12.21 -19.41
CA ALA A 202 3.44 12.27 -18.90
C ALA A 202 2.66 13.42 -19.56
N TYR A 203 3.27 14.60 -19.70
CA TYR A 203 2.69 15.73 -20.42
C TYR A 203 2.36 15.38 -21.88
N TYR A 204 3.29 14.78 -22.63
CA TYR A 204 3.03 14.45 -24.04
C TYR A 204 1.99 13.34 -24.21
N ILE A 205 1.92 12.38 -23.28
CA ILE A 205 0.85 11.38 -23.25
C ILE A 205 -0.50 12.07 -23.01
N ALA A 206 -0.59 12.93 -22.00
CA ALA A 206 -1.79 13.72 -21.72
C ALA A 206 -2.21 14.57 -22.92
N LYS A 207 -1.27 15.23 -23.60
CA LYS A 207 -1.54 15.98 -24.83
C LYS A 207 -2.12 15.10 -25.94
N GLY A 208 -1.57 13.91 -26.17
CA GLY A 208 -2.10 12.96 -27.16
C GLY A 208 -3.49 12.41 -26.80
N LEU A 209 -3.81 12.29 -25.51
CA LEU A 209 -5.15 11.93 -25.04
C LEU A 209 -6.15 13.07 -25.22
N TYR A 210 -5.71 14.31 -24.94
CA TYR A 210 -6.49 15.51 -25.19
C TYR A 210 -6.89 15.65 -26.67
N GLU A 211 -5.96 15.40 -27.60
CA GLU A 211 -6.22 15.40 -29.04
C GLU A 211 -7.24 14.33 -29.48
N LYS A 212 -7.39 13.26 -28.69
CA LYS A 212 -8.40 12.20 -28.87
C LYS A 212 -9.71 12.48 -28.11
N GLU A 213 -9.81 13.64 -27.45
CA GLU A 213 -10.93 14.02 -26.57
C GLU A 213 -11.15 13.07 -25.39
N ASP A 214 -10.11 12.32 -24.99
CA ASP A 214 -10.15 11.45 -23.81
C ASP A 214 -9.78 12.23 -22.54
N TYR A 215 -10.71 13.08 -22.11
CA TYR A 215 -10.47 14.02 -20.99
C TYR A 215 -10.33 13.32 -19.62
N TYR A 216 -10.91 12.12 -19.45
CA TYR A 216 -10.76 11.37 -18.21
C TYR A 216 -9.31 10.90 -18.04
N SER A 217 -8.76 10.25 -19.06
CA SER A 217 -7.37 9.77 -19.02
C SER A 217 -6.37 10.94 -18.90
N VAL A 218 -6.69 12.11 -19.43
CA VAL A 218 -5.91 13.34 -19.16
C VAL A 218 -5.95 13.68 -17.67
N ALA A 219 -7.15 13.76 -17.08
CA ALA A 219 -7.31 14.10 -15.68
C ALA A 219 -6.64 13.09 -14.75
N GLU A 220 -6.68 11.81 -15.10
CA GLU A 220 -6.00 10.73 -14.36
C GLU A 220 -4.48 10.95 -14.32
N ILE A 221 -3.85 11.34 -15.44
CA ILE A 221 -2.41 11.68 -15.45
C ILE A 221 -2.12 12.88 -14.53
N PHE A 222 -2.95 13.92 -14.57
CA PHE A 222 -2.77 15.08 -13.67
C PHE A 222 -3.01 14.72 -12.20
N TYR A 223 -3.89 13.76 -11.92
CA TYR A 223 -4.14 13.25 -10.57
C TYR A 223 -2.95 12.39 -10.08
N GLU A 224 -2.40 11.53 -10.94
CA GLU A 224 -1.26 10.65 -10.63
C GLU A 224 0.00 11.46 -10.26
N TYR A 225 0.34 12.47 -11.06
CA TYR A 225 1.57 13.25 -10.89
C TYR A 225 1.38 14.54 -10.07
N GLY A 226 0.14 14.98 -9.85
CA GLY A 226 -0.18 16.12 -9.00
C GLY A 226 0.61 17.39 -9.30
N GLU A 227 1.15 18.01 -8.24
CA GLU A 227 1.91 19.26 -8.30
C GLU A 227 3.23 19.12 -9.07
N ASP A 228 3.84 17.93 -9.12
CA ASP A 228 5.11 17.74 -9.82
C ASP A 228 4.95 17.98 -11.32
N LEU A 229 3.85 17.52 -11.91
CA LEU A 229 3.55 17.78 -13.32
C LEU A 229 3.29 19.27 -13.60
N LEU A 230 2.74 20.00 -12.63
CA LEU A 230 2.47 21.44 -12.74
C LEU A 230 3.74 22.30 -12.67
N THR A 231 4.91 21.70 -12.41
CA THR A 231 6.20 22.38 -12.61
C THR A 231 6.49 22.65 -14.09
N LEU A 232 5.88 21.89 -15.01
CA LEU A 232 5.97 22.11 -16.45
C LEU A 232 4.96 23.17 -16.90
N HIS A 233 5.46 24.26 -17.47
CA HIS A 233 4.63 25.37 -17.94
C HIS A 233 3.59 24.92 -18.98
N GLU A 234 3.97 24.00 -19.86
CA GLU A 234 3.09 23.45 -20.89
C GLU A 234 1.95 22.61 -20.31
N ALA A 235 2.18 21.89 -19.21
CA ALA A 235 1.16 21.11 -18.52
C ALA A 235 0.14 22.03 -17.83
N VAL A 236 0.61 23.11 -17.19
CA VAL A 236 -0.28 24.14 -16.62
C VAL A 236 -1.17 24.75 -17.72
N SER A 237 -0.56 25.15 -18.84
CA SER A 237 -1.30 25.73 -19.98
C SER A 237 -2.36 24.77 -20.55
N LEU A 238 -2.03 23.47 -20.64
CA LEU A 238 -2.97 22.44 -21.06
C LEU A 238 -4.14 22.30 -20.07
N LYS A 239 -3.84 22.19 -18.77
CA LYS A 239 -4.86 22.09 -17.71
C LYS A 239 -5.79 23.31 -17.73
N ASP A 240 -5.23 24.52 -17.77
CA ASP A 240 -5.99 25.77 -17.83
C ASP A 240 -6.91 25.83 -19.06
N THR A 241 -6.39 25.43 -20.23
CA THR A 241 -7.18 25.36 -21.47
C THR A 241 -8.36 24.42 -21.30
N ILE A 242 -8.11 23.18 -20.86
CA ILE A 242 -9.17 22.18 -20.68
C ILE A 242 -10.20 22.65 -19.65
N CYS A 243 -9.77 23.18 -18.50
CA CYS A 243 -10.66 23.70 -17.47
C CYS A 243 -11.52 24.85 -18.00
N SER A 244 -10.96 25.74 -18.82
CA SER A 244 -11.72 26.85 -19.42
C SER A 244 -12.80 26.38 -20.40
N GLU A 245 -12.54 25.31 -21.14
CA GLU A 245 -13.45 24.79 -22.18
C GLU A 245 -14.44 23.75 -21.68
N LYS A 246 -14.06 22.97 -20.66
CA LYS A 246 -14.76 21.73 -20.25
C LYS A 246 -15.15 21.71 -18.77
N SER A 247 -14.99 22.79 -18.01
CA SER A 247 -15.35 22.84 -16.57
C SER A 247 -16.73 22.26 -16.27
N GLU A 248 -17.79 22.69 -16.98
CA GLU A 248 -19.15 22.17 -16.76
C GLU A 248 -19.27 20.68 -17.10
N TRP A 249 -18.56 20.20 -18.12
CA TRP A 249 -18.53 18.79 -18.47
C TRP A 249 -17.88 17.95 -17.35
N PHE A 250 -16.75 18.41 -16.81
CA PHE A 250 -16.07 17.77 -15.69
C PHE A 250 -16.94 17.72 -14.44
N VAL A 251 -17.61 18.83 -14.09
CA VAL A 251 -18.55 18.89 -12.96
C VAL A 251 -19.66 17.86 -13.14
N ASN A 252 -20.30 17.82 -14.32
CA ASN A 252 -21.39 16.87 -14.57
C ASN A 252 -20.90 15.41 -14.49
N LYS A 253 -19.69 15.14 -14.97
CA LYS A 253 -19.08 13.80 -14.87
C LYS A 253 -18.71 13.42 -13.44
N ALA A 254 -18.17 14.35 -12.66
CA ALA A 254 -17.91 14.14 -11.25
C ALA A 254 -19.21 13.84 -10.48
N GLU A 255 -20.29 14.60 -10.73
CA GLU A 255 -21.61 14.34 -10.13
C GLU A 255 -22.18 12.98 -10.56
N GLU A 256 -22.04 12.59 -11.84
CA GLU A 256 -22.49 11.28 -12.35
C GLU A 256 -21.76 10.12 -11.64
N GLU A 257 -20.44 10.17 -11.56
CA GLU A 257 -19.63 9.15 -10.89
C GLU A 257 -19.93 9.11 -9.39
N TYR A 258 -20.03 10.27 -8.73
CA TYR A 258 -20.41 10.37 -7.32
C TYR A 258 -21.77 9.71 -7.06
N ASN A 259 -22.80 10.05 -7.85
CA ASN A 259 -24.14 9.47 -7.69
C ASN A 259 -24.19 7.97 -7.99
N SER A 260 -23.23 7.46 -8.78
CA SER A 260 -23.09 6.03 -9.04
C SER A 260 -22.31 5.28 -7.95
N GLY A 261 -21.69 5.98 -7.00
CA GLY A 261 -20.85 5.42 -5.94
C GLY A 261 -19.38 5.22 -6.33
N ASN A 262 -18.96 5.68 -7.51
CA ASN A 262 -17.58 5.60 -8.00
C ASN A 262 -16.73 6.77 -7.47
N PHE A 263 -16.54 6.81 -6.14
CA PHE A 263 -15.97 7.99 -5.48
C PHE A 263 -14.53 8.31 -5.88
N ASP A 264 -13.68 7.32 -6.14
CA ASP A 264 -12.31 7.54 -6.65
C ASP A 264 -12.32 8.24 -8.01
N LYS A 265 -13.21 7.80 -8.90
CA LYS A 265 -13.31 8.37 -10.24
C LYS A 265 -13.90 9.78 -10.23
N ALA A 266 -14.88 10.01 -9.35
CA ALA A 266 -15.41 11.35 -9.10
C ALA A 266 -14.32 12.30 -8.56
N ASP A 267 -13.46 11.81 -7.67
CA ASP A 267 -12.34 12.56 -7.08
C ASP A 267 -11.38 13.08 -8.17
N VAL A 268 -11.01 12.21 -9.12
CA VAL A 268 -10.17 12.58 -10.28
C VAL A 268 -10.78 13.75 -11.06
N TYR A 269 -12.08 13.71 -11.33
CA TYR A 269 -12.76 14.80 -12.04
C TYR A 269 -12.80 16.11 -11.24
N PHE A 270 -13.04 16.03 -9.94
CA PHE A 270 -13.10 17.22 -9.08
C PHE A 270 -11.72 17.87 -8.88
N GLU A 271 -10.68 17.08 -8.62
CA GLU A 271 -9.32 17.57 -8.44
C GLU A 271 -8.77 18.23 -9.72
N PHE A 272 -9.17 17.72 -10.89
CA PHE A 272 -8.75 18.30 -12.15
C PHE A 272 -9.23 19.75 -12.33
N ILE A 273 -10.49 20.05 -12.01
CA ILE A 273 -11.06 21.40 -12.14
C ILE A 273 -10.69 22.35 -11.00
N GLY A 274 -10.43 21.81 -9.81
CA GLY A 274 -10.07 22.54 -8.60
C GLY A 274 -11.21 23.38 -8.00
N PHE A 275 -11.05 23.73 -6.72
CA PHE A 275 -12.02 24.50 -5.94
C PHE A 275 -12.44 25.89 -6.48
N PRO A 276 -11.55 26.73 -7.06
CA PRO A 276 -11.95 28.10 -7.41
C PRO A 276 -12.97 28.18 -8.56
N ASN A 277 -13.27 27.06 -9.22
CA ASN A 277 -14.20 26.99 -10.35
C ASN A 277 -15.54 26.33 -10.00
N LEU A 278 -15.77 25.96 -8.74
CA LEU A 278 -16.97 25.26 -8.30
C LEU A 278 -18.01 26.21 -7.71
N ALA A 279 -19.21 26.27 -8.31
CA ALA A 279 -20.36 26.90 -7.67
C ALA A 279 -20.65 26.21 -6.31
N ASN A 280 -21.22 26.93 -5.33
CA ASN A 280 -21.44 26.43 -3.96
C ASN A 280 -22.03 25.01 -3.86
N ARG A 281 -22.91 24.60 -4.80
CA ARG A 281 -23.46 23.23 -4.83
C ARG A 281 -22.40 22.17 -5.07
N VAL A 282 -21.48 22.43 -5.99
CA VAL A 282 -20.45 21.47 -6.42
C VAL A 282 -19.35 21.34 -5.36
N ALA A 283 -19.03 22.43 -4.66
CA ALA A 283 -18.13 22.39 -3.51
C ALA A 283 -18.62 21.44 -2.41
N ALA A 284 -19.92 21.43 -2.12
CA ALA A 284 -20.50 20.49 -1.15
C ALA A 284 -20.41 19.03 -1.63
N ILE A 285 -20.69 18.77 -2.91
CA ILE A 285 -20.61 17.40 -3.46
C ILE A 285 -19.17 16.88 -3.44
N TYR A 286 -18.18 17.73 -3.71
CA TYR A 286 -16.77 17.35 -3.59
C TYR A 286 -16.42 16.94 -2.14
N GLU A 287 -16.81 17.72 -1.14
CA GLU A 287 -16.57 17.38 0.26
C GLU A 287 -17.30 16.09 0.67
N TYR A 288 -18.52 15.89 0.16
CA TYR A 288 -19.26 14.66 0.35
C TYR A 288 -18.59 13.47 -0.34
N ASN A 289 -18.02 13.65 -1.53
CA ASN A 289 -17.25 12.64 -2.24
C ASN A 289 -16.04 12.20 -1.42
N SER A 290 -15.25 13.17 -0.94
CA SER A 290 -14.08 12.91 -0.09
C SER A 290 -14.47 12.14 1.18
N PHE A 291 -15.54 12.56 1.85
CA PHE A 291 -16.08 11.82 3.00
C PHE A 291 -16.52 10.40 2.61
N MET A 292 -17.34 10.23 1.56
CA MET A 292 -17.85 8.93 1.16
C MET A 292 -16.72 7.98 0.76
N ARG A 293 -15.72 8.47 0.01
CA ARG A 293 -14.50 7.75 -0.35
C ARG A 293 -13.75 7.27 0.89
N SER A 294 -13.60 8.15 1.89
CA SER A 294 -12.88 7.83 3.13
C SER A 294 -13.54 6.72 3.94
N ILE A 295 -14.86 6.53 3.85
CA ILE A 295 -15.60 5.53 4.64
C ILE A 295 -15.87 4.23 3.89
N GLN A 296 -15.40 4.05 2.66
CA GLN A 296 -15.60 2.80 1.92
C GLN A 296 -14.78 1.64 2.53
N GLY A 297 -15.27 0.42 2.30
CA GLY A 297 -14.54 -0.81 2.59
C GLY A 297 -15.16 -1.65 3.71
N ASP A 298 -14.37 -2.61 4.19
CA ASP A 298 -14.74 -3.53 5.25
C ASP A 298 -14.27 -3.04 6.62
N PHE A 299 -15.08 -3.31 7.64
CA PHE A 299 -14.85 -2.89 9.02
C PHE A 299 -15.37 -3.94 10.02
N TYR A 300 -15.04 -3.71 11.29
CA TYR A 300 -15.49 -4.51 12.42
C TYR A 300 -16.15 -3.61 13.46
N LEU A 301 -17.29 -4.06 13.98
CA LEU A 301 -17.88 -3.49 15.19
C LEU A 301 -17.06 -3.89 16.43
N GLU A 302 -17.29 -3.18 17.54
CA GLU A 302 -16.64 -3.47 18.83
C GLU A 302 -16.85 -4.91 19.32
N ASP A 303 -17.97 -5.54 18.97
CA ASP A 303 -18.27 -6.94 19.29
C ASP A 303 -17.63 -7.94 18.29
N GLY A 304 -16.79 -7.44 17.38
CA GLY A 304 -16.05 -8.22 16.39
C GLY A 304 -16.86 -8.59 15.15
N LYS A 305 -18.10 -8.12 15.02
CA LYS A 305 -18.92 -8.44 13.86
C LYS A 305 -18.47 -7.66 12.62
N PRO A 306 -18.34 -8.32 11.46
CA PRO A 306 -17.95 -7.65 10.23
C PRO A 306 -19.12 -6.82 9.69
N VAL A 307 -18.78 -5.64 9.16
CA VAL A 307 -19.69 -4.73 8.47
C VAL A 307 -18.94 -4.14 7.28
N SER A 308 -19.65 -3.73 6.22
CA SER A 308 -19.02 -3.09 5.07
C SER A 308 -19.79 -1.84 4.64
N ILE A 309 -19.10 -0.94 3.97
CA ILE A 309 -19.70 0.22 3.33
C ILE A 309 -19.33 0.19 1.85
N GLU A 310 -20.35 0.05 1.01
CA GLU A 310 -20.24 -0.03 -0.44
C GLU A 310 -21.15 1.03 -1.07
N GLY A 311 -20.54 1.99 -1.76
CA GLY A 311 -21.26 3.15 -2.28
C GLY A 311 -21.89 3.96 -1.15
N PHE A 312 -23.20 4.16 -1.25
CA PHE A 312 -24.02 4.82 -0.23
C PHE A 312 -24.68 3.85 0.73
N ILE A 313 -24.28 2.58 0.77
CA ILE A 313 -24.96 1.58 1.60
C ILE A 313 -24.01 1.08 2.67
N TYR A 314 -24.48 1.13 3.92
CA TYR A 314 -23.90 0.39 5.01
C TYR A 314 -24.53 -1.00 5.09
N HIS A 315 -23.68 -2.02 5.21
CA HIS A 315 -24.05 -3.43 5.29
C HIS A 315 -23.65 -3.98 6.67
N GLY A 316 -24.65 -4.18 7.53
CA GLY A 316 -24.49 -4.95 8.77
C GLY A 316 -25.12 -6.35 8.65
N GLU A 317 -24.78 -7.23 9.59
CA GLU A 317 -25.21 -8.65 9.60
C GLU A 317 -26.73 -8.83 9.44
N ALA A 318 -27.53 -7.99 10.11
CA ALA A 318 -29.00 -8.08 10.12
C ALA A 318 -29.70 -6.88 9.45
N LYS A 319 -28.97 -5.81 9.14
CA LYS A 319 -29.56 -4.53 8.72
C LYS A 319 -28.72 -3.87 7.65
N LYS A 320 -29.39 -3.17 6.75
CA LYS A 320 -28.77 -2.31 5.74
C LYS A 320 -29.30 -0.91 5.92
N TYR A 321 -28.42 0.07 5.79
CA TYR A 321 -28.76 1.48 5.94
C TYR A 321 -28.29 2.24 4.71
N GLU A 322 -29.12 3.14 4.19
CA GLU A 322 -28.69 4.13 3.20
C GLU A 322 -27.96 5.28 3.91
N ILE A 323 -26.84 5.71 3.36
CA ILE A 323 -25.99 6.78 3.89
C ILE A 323 -26.23 8.03 3.05
N THR A 324 -26.73 9.08 3.68
CA THR A 324 -26.82 10.42 3.09
C THR A 324 -25.75 11.32 3.72
N PRO A 325 -24.69 11.72 2.98
CA PRO A 325 -23.72 12.66 3.50
C PRO A 325 -24.37 14.04 3.69
N ILE A 326 -24.15 14.64 4.86
CA ILE A 326 -24.67 15.95 5.22
C ILE A 326 -23.63 16.75 5.98
N GLU A 327 -23.73 18.06 5.87
CA GLU A 327 -23.02 18.99 6.73
C GLU A 327 -23.73 19.14 8.09
N ARG A 328 -22.96 19.05 9.18
CA ARG A 328 -23.40 19.38 10.53
C ARG A 328 -22.47 20.41 11.17
N ILE A 329 -23.07 21.39 11.81
CA ILE A 329 -22.40 22.33 12.69
C ILE A 329 -22.52 21.77 14.12
N THR A 330 -21.39 21.56 14.78
CA THR A 330 -21.33 21.12 16.17
C THR A 330 -21.74 22.25 17.13
N ASP A 331 -22.01 21.92 18.39
CA ASP A 331 -22.38 22.91 19.42
C ASP A 331 -21.30 24.00 19.62
N ASN A 332 -20.05 23.69 19.30
CA ASN A 332 -18.92 24.62 19.37
C ASN A 332 -18.79 25.50 18.11
N GLY A 333 -19.64 25.30 17.10
CA GLY A 333 -19.61 26.02 15.83
C GLY A 333 -18.74 25.37 14.74
N ASP A 334 -18.09 24.24 15.03
CA ASP A 334 -17.24 23.56 14.05
C ASP A 334 -18.08 22.85 12.98
N ARG A 335 -17.71 23.04 11.72
CA ARG A 335 -18.31 22.37 10.55
C ARG A 335 -17.73 20.96 10.42
N SER A 336 -18.58 19.97 10.22
CA SER A 336 -18.18 18.57 9.99
C SER A 336 -19.12 17.89 9.00
N ILE A 337 -18.57 17.02 8.14
CA ILE A 337 -19.36 16.16 7.26
C ILE A 337 -19.59 14.81 7.96
N VAL A 338 -20.83 14.33 7.92
CA VAL A 338 -21.24 13.03 8.48
C VAL A 338 -22.19 12.31 7.52
N GLY A 339 -22.23 10.98 7.60
CA GLY A 339 -23.18 10.14 6.86
C GLY A 339 -24.40 9.84 7.71
N MET A 340 -25.55 10.46 7.41
CA MET A 340 -26.83 10.17 8.07
C MET A 340 -27.39 8.83 7.58
N LEU A 341 -27.85 7.98 8.49
CA LEU A 341 -28.35 6.64 8.16
C LEU A 341 -29.88 6.61 8.01
N ASP A 342 -30.39 6.05 6.91
CA ASP A 342 -31.83 5.88 6.60
C ASP A 342 -32.67 7.16 6.71
N GLY A 343 -32.05 8.33 6.59
CA GLY A 343 -32.74 9.61 6.78
C GLY A 343 -33.10 9.93 8.23
N ASP A 344 -32.64 9.11 9.19
CA ASP A 344 -32.87 9.32 10.62
C ASP A 344 -31.85 10.31 11.18
N LYS A 345 -32.35 11.44 11.68
CA LYS A 345 -31.53 12.52 12.27
C LYS A 345 -30.86 12.13 13.58
N ASP A 346 -31.06 10.91 14.04
CA ASP A 346 -30.45 10.41 15.27
C ASP A 346 -29.24 9.51 15.02
N TYR A 347 -28.98 9.04 13.79
CA TYR A 347 -27.91 8.08 13.49
C TYR A 347 -26.94 8.59 12.42
N PHE A 348 -25.66 8.64 12.78
CA PHE A 348 -24.61 9.15 11.91
C PHE A 348 -23.37 8.27 11.90
N ILE A 349 -22.70 8.21 10.75
CA ILE A 349 -21.32 7.75 10.62
C ILE A 349 -20.43 8.99 10.49
N LYS A 350 -19.35 9.03 11.27
CA LYS A 350 -18.36 10.09 11.23
C LYS A 350 -16.98 9.49 10.98
N TYR A 351 -16.25 10.08 10.05
CA TYR A 351 -14.83 9.80 9.86
C TYR A 351 -14.01 10.44 10.97
N VAL A 352 -13.08 9.68 11.56
CA VAL A 352 -12.19 10.18 12.62
C VAL A 352 -10.75 10.04 12.22
N THR A 353 -10.33 8.84 11.82
CA THR A 353 -9.00 8.56 11.27
C THR A 353 -9.08 7.51 10.18
N ASP A 354 -7.94 7.27 9.52
CA ASP A 354 -7.77 6.20 8.54
C ASP A 354 -8.05 4.82 9.13
N ASP A 355 -7.98 4.63 10.45
CA ASP A 355 -8.26 3.32 11.10
C ASP A 355 -9.60 3.26 11.83
N GLU A 356 -10.24 4.41 12.06
CA GLU A 356 -11.39 4.54 12.97
C GLU A 356 -12.52 5.39 12.38
N LEU A 357 -13.72 4.80 12.33
CA LEU A 357 -14.99 5.48 12.13
C LEU A 357 -15.80 5.45 13.43
N TRP A 358 -16.55 6.52 13.70
CA TRP A 358 -17.49 6.56 14.80
C TRP A 358 -18.92 6.44 14.27
N TRP A 359 -19.64 5.44 14.76
CA TRP A 359 -21.08 5.37 14.67
C TRP A 359 -21.67 6.12 15.86
N ILE A 360 -22.37 7.22 15.60
CA ILE A 360 -22.88 8.11 16.64
C ILE A 360 -24.41 8.05 16.65
N ARG A 361 -25.00 7.64 17.78
CA ARG A 361 -26.44 7.79 18.05
C ARG A 361 -26.68 8.99 18.94
N ASN A 362 -27.22 10.07 18.36
CA ASN A 362 -27.69 11.37 18.89
C ASN A 362 -27.25 11.88 20.29
N SER A 363 -26.08 11.50 20.76
CA SER A 363 -25.47 11.92 22.01
C SER A 363 -24.07 11.31 22.04
N ILE A 364 -23.08 12.09 22.48
CA ILE A 364 -21.67 11.65 22.63
C ILE A 364 -21.55 10.43 23.57
N TYR A 365 -22.64 10.06 24.25
CA TYR A 365 -22.72 8.97 25.21
C TYR A 365 -23.20 7.61 24.64
N ASP A 366 -23.74 7.56 23.41
CA ASP A 366 -24.14 6.31 22.72
C ASP A 366 -23.46 6.22 21.33
N SER A 367 -22.14 6.14 21.33
CA SER A 367 -21.34 5.94 20.12
C SER A 367 -20.72 4.54 20.10
N TRP A 368 -20.79 3.84 18.98
CA TRP A 368 -20.01 2.62 18.74
C TRP A 368 -18.86 2.93 17.80
N ARG A 369 -17.69 2.36 18.08
CA ARG A 369 -16.56 2.42 17.15
C ARG A 369 -16.72 1.36 16.05
N ILE A 370 -16.37 1.76 14.85
CA ILE A 370 -16.25 0.90 13.67
C ILE A 370 -14.78 0.96 13.25
N LEU A 371 -14.10 -0.17 13.26
CA LEU A 371 -12.64 -0.26 13.14
C LEU A 371 -12.26 -0.98 11.84
N ARG A 372 -11.25 -0.49 11.11
CA ARG A 372 -10.88 -1.07 9.80
C ARG A 372 -10.16 -2.40 9.88
N THR A 373 -9.45 -2.68 10.97
CA THR A 373 -8.58 -3.86 11.06
C THR A 373 -8.82 -4.66 12.33
N GLU A 374 -8.52 -5.96 12.28
CA GLU A 374 -8.51 -6.82 13.47
C GLU A 374 -7.48 -6.36 14.50
N GLU A 375 -6.37 -5.76 14.03
CA GLU A 375 -5.34 -5.18 14.89
C GLU A 375 -5.87 -3.95 15.64
N ALA A 376 -6.54 -3.02 14.96
CA ALA A 376 -7.20 -1.89 15.61
C ALA A 376 -8.28 -2.34 16.60
N LEU A 377 -9.03 -3.41 16.29
CA LEU A 377 -9.98 -4.03 17.22
C LEU A 377 -9.30 -4.61 18.45
N LYS A 378 -8.17 -5.30 18.26
CA LYS A 378 -7.39 -5.85 19.37
C LYS A 378 -6.84 -4.75 20.27
N ASP A 379 -6.25 -3.71 19.70
CA ASP A 379 -5.71 -2.57 20.43
C ASP A 379 -6.80 -1.83 21.23
N TYR A 380 -7.99 -1.65 20.63
CA TYR A 380 -9.14 -1.09 21.32
C TYR A 380 -9.60 -1.95 22.50
N ASN A 381 -9.70 -3.27 22.30
CA ASN A 381 -10.10 -4.20 23.35
C ASN A 381 -9.09 -4.23 24.51
N GLU A 382 -7.79 -4.18 24.21
CA GLU A 382 -6.73 -4.05 25.21
C GLU A 382 -6.89 -2.75 26.01
N TYR A 383 -7.02 -1.60 25.32
CA TYR A 383 -7.27 -0.30 25.95
C TYR A 383 -8.51 -0.28 26.87
N ILE A 384 -9.64 -0.85 26.42
CA ILE A 384 -10.86 -0.93 27.24
C ILE A 384 -10.63 -1.84 28.44
N SER A 385 -9.96 -2.98 28.26
CA SER A 385 -9.66 -3.89 29.36
C SER A 385 -8.78 -3.23 30.43
N GLU A 386 -7.74 -2.50 30.03
CA GLU A 386 -6.88 -1.73 30.95
C GLU A 386 -7.67 -0.65 31.69
N ARG A 387 -8.57 0.05 30.99
CA ARG A 387 -9.43 1.06 31.61
C ARG A 387 -10.45 0.48 32.57
N GLU A 388 -10.99 -0.70 32.28
CA GLU A 388 -11.86 -1.41 33.21
C GLU A 388 -11.10 -1.91 34.43
N GLU A 389 -9.88 -2.40 34.26
CA GLU A 389 -8.99 -2.78 35.37
C GLU A 389 -8.60 -1.57 36.22
N GLN A 390 -8.25 -0.44 35.61
CA GLN A 390 -8.01 0.81 36.31
C GLN A 390 -9.25 1.28 37.07
N LYS A 391 -10.43 1.26 36.44
CA LYS A 391 -11.69 1.58 37.12
C LYS A 391 -11.96 0.64 38.30
N LYS A 392 -11.70 -0.67 38.15
CA LYS A 392 -11.85 -1.65 39.24
C LYS A 392 -10.82 -1.42 40.36
N ALA A 393 -9.60 -1.05 40.02
CA ALA A 393 -8.55 -0.71 40.98
C ALA A 393 -8.84 0.60 41.73
N ASP A 394 -9.48 1.57 41.06
CA ASP A 394 -9.90 2.84 41.64
C ASP A 394 -11.19 2.75 42.48
N VAL A 395 -11.93 1.64 42.42
CA VAL A 395 -13.03 1.36 43.36
C VAL A 395 -12.42 1.02 44.72
N LYS A 396 -12.20 2.05 45.53
CA LYS A 396 -11.80 1.90 46.93
C LYS A 396 -12.86 1.06 47.66
N ALA A 397 -12.42 0.11 48.49
CA ALA A 397 -13.33 -0.74 49.25
C ALA A 397 -14.16 0.09 50.27
N GLU A 398 -15.39 -0.33 50.57
CA GLU A 398 -16.17 0.24 51.68
C GLU A 398 -15.46 0.01 53.03
N PRO A 399 -15.55 0.94 54.00
CA PRO A 399 -15.08 0.70 55.35
C PRO A 399 -15.72 -0.56 55.93
N SER A 400 -14.95 -1.34 56.68
CA SER A 400 -15.46 -2.53 57.36
C SER A 400 -14.93 -2.63 58.78
N ILE A 401 -15.66 -3.36 59.62
CA ILE A 401 -15.27 -3.61 61.01
C ILE A 401 -13.92 -4.34 61.03
N GLY A 402 -12.99 -3.86 61.85
CA GLY A 402 -11.64 -4.40 61.99
C GLY A 402 -10.55 -3.62 61.22
N MET A 403 -10.93 -2.79 60.23
CA MET A 403 -9.99 -1.90 59.53
C MET A 403 -9.30 -0.95 60.50
N THR A 404 -8.08 -0.56 60.16
CA THR A 404 -7.34 0.51 60.84
C THR A 404 -7.80 1.88 60.37
N ALA A 405 -7.50 2.92 61.15
CA ALA A 405 -7.74 4.30 60.77
C ALA A 405 -7.23 4.65 59.35
N ASP A 406 -6.02 4.20 58.99
CA ASP A 406 -5.44 4.50 57.68
C ASP A 406 -6.10 3.71 56.54
N GLU A 407 -6.53 2.48 56.79
CA GLU A 407 -7.32 1.70 55.83
C GLU A 407 -8.69 2.35 55.57
N VAL A 408 -9.33 2.92 56.60
CA VAL A 408 -10.59 3.67 56.44
C VAL A 408 -10.39 4.96 55.65
N ARG A 409 -9.31 5.71 55.87
CA ARG A 409 -9.01 6.91 55.05
C ARG A 409 -8.78 6.59 53.58
N ASN A 410 -8.25 5.40 53.31
CA ASN A 410 -8.01 4.90 51.95
C ASN A 410 -9.20 4.14 51.34
N SER A 411 -10.34 4.07 52.05
CA SER A 411 -11.60 3.44 51.60
C SER A 411 -12.44 4.34 50.69
N SER A 412 -13.59 3.83 50.20
CA SER A 412 -14.58 4.61 49.43
C SER A 412 -15.14 5.81 50.19
N TRP A 413 -15.07 5.79 51.53
CA TRP A 413 -15.57 6.91 52.35
C TRP A 413 -14.55 8.04 52.48
N GLY A 414 -13.26 7.76 52.27
CA GLY A 414 -12.19 8.75 52.30
C GLY A 414 -11.95 9.38 53.68
N GLU A 415 -11.50 10.64 53.67
CA GLU A 415 -11.27 11.41 54.90
C GLU A 415 -12.60 11.81 55.57
N PRO A 416 -12.74 11.63 56.89
CA PRO A 416 -13.93 12.07 57.61
C PRO A 416 -14.02 13.60 57.65
N LYS A 417 -15.25 14.12 57.64
CA LYS A 417 -15.51 15.57 57.81
C LYS A 417 -15.14 16.06 59.20
N LYS A 418 -15.27 15.20 60.21
CA LYS A 418 -14.97 15.52 61.60
C LYS A 418 -14.58 14.26 62.37
N ILE A 419 -13.60 14.39 63.24
CA ILE A 419 -13.19 13.34 64.18
C ILE A 419 -13.43 13.84 65.61
N ASN A 420 -14.27 13.13 66.37
CA ASN A 420 -14.42 13.32 67.81
C ASN A 420 -13.55 12.27 68.52
N LYS A 421 -12.54 12.69 69.29
CA LYS A 421 -11.59 11.80 69.96
C LYS A 421 -11.68 11.92 71.47
N THR A 422 -11.69 10.80 72.18
CA THR A 422 -11.62 10.74 73.64
C THR A 422 -10.53 9.76 74.07
N THR A 423 -9.61 10.23 74.92
CA THR A 423 -8.48 9.44 75.43
C THR A 423 -8.71 9.10 76.89
N TYR A 424 -8.61 7.81 77.21
CA TYR A 424 -8.67 7.26 78.56
C TYR A 424 -7.30 6.70 78.96
N GLU A 425 -7.13 6.34 80.23
CA GLU A 425 -5.91 5.70 80.73
C GLU A 425 -5.63 4.34 80.05
N TRP A 426 -6.70 3.64 79.63
CA TRP A 426 -6.63 2.31 79.01
C TRP A 426 -6.74 2.30 77.48
N GLY A 427 -6.90 3.45 76.82
CA GLY A 427 -7.03 3.48 75.36
C GLY A 427 -7.65 4.76 74.79
N THR A 428 -7.86 4.78 73.48
CA THR A 428 -8.45 5.90 72.74
C THR A 428 -9.68 5.44 71.97
N SER A 429 -10.79 6.18 72.12
CA SER A 429 -12.02 5.98 71.36
C SER A 429 -12.24 7.17 70.41
N GLU A 430 -12.61 6.90 69.16
CA GLU A 430 -12.84 7.91 68.13
C GLU A 430 -14.17 7.67 67.40
N GLN A 431 -14.89 8.74 67.11
CA GLN A 431 -16.04 8.74 66.21
C GLN A 431 -15.73 9.64 65.02
N TRP A 432 -15.77 9.06 63.83
CA TRP A 432 -15.51 9.71 62.56
C TRP A 432 -16.85 9.96 61.85
N VAL A 433 -17.07 11.21 61.45
CA VAL A 433 -18.34 11.69 60.88
C VAL A 433 -18.16 11.93 59.39
N TYR A 434 -19.06 11.37 58.59
CA TYR A 434 -19.10 11.51 57.14
C TYR A 434 -20.38 12.24 56.67
N SER A 435 -20.49 12.48 55.37
CA SER A 435 -21.73 12.96 54.74
C SER A 435 -22.82 11.88 54.76
N LEU A 436 -24.07 12.29 54.66
CA LEU A 436 -25.26 11.42 54.58
C LEU A 436 -25.51 10.62 55.88
N ASP A 437 -25.26 11.24 57.03
CA ASP A 437 -25.51 10.65 58.36
C ASP A 437 -24.77 9.32 58.61
N ARG A 438 -23.60 9.16 58.00
CA ARG A 438 -22.70 8.00 58.14
C ARG A 438 -21.61 8.23 59.19
N TYR A 439 -21.32 7.19 59.98
CA TYR A 439 -20.35 7.23 61.07
C TYR A 439 -19.47 5.98 61.15
N VAL A 440 -18.20 6.16 61.50
CA VAL A 440 -17.27 5.08 61.82
C VAL A 440 -16.76 5.25 63.25
N TYR A 441 -16.82 4.18 64.04
CA TYR A 441 -16.35 4.17 65.42
C TYR A 441 -15.08 3.34 65.52
N LEU A 442 -14.03 3.92 66.11
CA LEU A 442 -12.73 3.26 66.28
C LEU A 442 -12.35 3.17 67.75
N GLU A 443 -11.86 2.01 68.16
CA GLU A 443 -11.23 1.79 69.47
C GLU A 443 -9.77 1.42 69.24
N ASN A 444 -8.86 2.17 69.86
CA ASN A 444 -7.41 2.02 69.73
C ASN A 444 -6.94 1.94 68.26
N GLY A 445 -7.54 2.77 67.40
CA GLY A 445 -7.19 2.89 65.98
C GLY A 445 -7.77 1.80 65.08
N ARG A 446 -8.69 0.95 65.56
CA ARG A 446 -9.41 -0.06 64.76
C ARG A 446 -10.91 0.14 64.78
N VAL A 447 -11.57 -0.03 63.64
CA VAL A 447 -13.02 0.09 63.49
C VAL A 447 -13.72 -0.99 64.29
N THR A 448 -14.63 -0.59 65.16
CA THR A 448 -15.46 -1.48 65.98
C THR A 448 -16.93 -1.46 65.58
N ALA A 449 -17.40 -0.36 65.00
CA ALA A 449 -18.76 -0.23 64.50
C ALA A 449 -18.84 0.77 63.33
N ILE A 450 -19.81 0.55 62.46
CA ILE A 450 -20.16 1.45 61.35
C ILE A 450 -21.68 1.68 61.45
N GLN A 451 -22.09 2.92 61.23
CA GLN A 451 -23.50 3.32 61.21
C GLN A 451 -23.78 4.08 59.92
N GLU A 452 -24.87 3.73 59.26
CA GLU A 452 -25.31 4.27 57.97
C GLU A 452 -26.83 4.37 57.88
#